data_AF-T0SFV1-F1
#
_entry.id   AF-T0SFV1-F1
#
_cell.length_a   1.000
_cell.length_b   1.000
_cell.length_c   1.000
_cell.angle_alpha   90.00
_cell.angle_beta   90.00
_cell.angle_gamma   90.00
#
_symmetry.space_group_name_H-M   'P 1'
#
loop_
_entity.id
_entity.type
_entity.pdbx_description
1 polymer ?
#
loop_
_entity_poly.entity_id
_entity_poly.type
_entity_poly.pdbx_seq_one_letter_code
_entity_poly.pdbx_strand_id
1 'polypeptide(L)'
;MKREQLIQNIEKLKHVMPPYVLEYYQSKLTIPYSLNTLYEYLKEYERFFSWLVDSGVADVDKITDVSLSVLENLTKRDLESFILYLRERPRLNTHSTRYGVSQTTINRTLSALSSLYKYLTEEVENEDGEPYFYRNVMKKVQTKKN
;
A
#
# COMPACT_ATOMS: atom_id res chain seq x y z
N MET A 1 -10.61 19.81 -3.18
CA MET A 1 -9.87 19.52 -4.44
C MET A 1 -10.89 19.42 -5.57
N LYS A 2 -10.68 20.09 -6.71
CA LYS A 2 -11.56 19.93 -7.88
C LYS A 2 -11.47 18.48 -8.39
N ARG A 3 -12.60 17.87 -8.78
CA ARG A 3 -12.67 16.45 -9.20
C ARG A 3 -11.66 16.11 -10.30
N GLU A 4 -11.43 17.02 -11.23
CA GLU A 4 -10.43 16.87 -12.31
C GLU A 4 -9.01 16.73 -11.76
N GLN A 5 -8.63 17.54 -10.76
CA GLN A 5 -7.30 17.45 -10.14
C GLN A 5 -7.10 16.12 -9.41
N LEU A 6 -8.15 15.61 -8.77
CA LEU A 6 -8.12 14.29 -8.12
C LEU A 6 -7.83 13.19 -9.14
N ILE A 7 -8.54 13.21 -10.28
CA ILE A 7 -8.34 12.24 -11.37
C ILE A 7 -6.92 12.33 -11.92
N GLN A 8 -6.41 13.53 -12.18
CA GLN A 8 -5.03 13.72 -12.64
C GLN A 8 -3.99 13.18 -11.66
N ASN A 9 -4.20 13.36 -10.35
CA ASN A 9 -3.30 12.85 -9.33
C ASN A 9 -3.35 11.31 -9.24
N ILE A 10 -4.55 10.73 -9.40
CA ILE A 10 -4.72 9.28 -9.50
C ILE A 10 -3.95 8.72 -10.71
N GLU A 11 -4.09 9.34 -11.89
CA GLU A 11 -3.40 8.87 -13.10
C GLU A 11 -1.88 8.89 -12.97
N LYS A 12 -1.32 9.90 -12.29
CA LYS A 12 0.12 9.96 -11.97
C LYS A 12 0.55 8.81 -11.08
N LEU A 13 -0.21 8.53 -10.02
CA LEU A 13 0.08 7.41 -9.12
C LEU A 13 -0.02 6.07 -9.85
N LYS A 14 -1.04 5.88 -10.70
CA LYS A 14 -1.20 4.64 -11.47
C LYS A 14 0.01 4.31 -12.34
N HIS A 15 0.69 5.30 -12.92
CA HIS A 15 1.86 5.08 -13.78
C HIS A 15 3.06 4.45 -13.04
N VAL A 16 3.12 4.61 -11.71
CA VAL A 16 4.22 4.07 -10.90
C VAL A 16 3.82 2.83 -10.10
N MET A 17 2.54 2.42 -10.14
CA MET A 17 2.10 1.26 -9.38
C MET A 17 2.43 -0.07 -10.07
N PRO A 18 2.71 -1.13 -9.30
CA PRO A 18 2.74 -2.49 -9.83
C PRO A 18 1.41 -2.88 -10.52
N PRO A 19 1.42 -3.76 -11.55
CA PRO A 19 0.21 -4.18 -12.27
C PRO A 19 -0.91 -4.72 -11.37
N TYR A 20 -0.58 -5.55 -10.38
CA TYR A 20 -1.57 -6.12 -9.45
C TYR A 20 -2.25 -5.07 -8.55
N VAL A 21 -1.62 -3.91 -8.33
CA VAL A 21 -2.26 -2.79 -7.63
C VAL A 21 -3.25 -2.06 -8.54
N LEU A 22 -2.98 -2.02 -9.85
CA LEU A 22 -3.89 -1.47 -10.85
C LEU A 22 -5.13 -2.36 -11.02
N GLU A 23 -4.95 -3.67 -11.03
CA GLU A 23 -6.05 -4.64 -11.00
C GLU A 23 -6.90 -4.49 -9.74
N TYR A 24 -6.26 -4.39 -8.57
CA TYR A 24 -6.94 -4.07 -7.31
C TYR A 24 -7.74 -2.77 -7.42
N TYR A 25 -7.12 -1.69 -7.92
CA TYR A 25 -7.78 -0.40 -8.09
C TYR A 25 -9.02 -0.53 -8.98
N GLN A 26 -8.91 -1.25 -10.10
CA GLN A 26 -10.00 -1.47 -11.04
C GLN A 26 -11.11 -2.34 -10.44
N SER A 27 -10.77 -3.40 -9.70
CA SER A 27 -11.71 -4.20 -8.92
C SER A 27 -12.47 -3.34 -7.91
N LYS A 28 -11.80 -2.41 -7.21
CA LYS A 28 -12.46 -1.55 -6.23
C LYS A 28 -13.32 -0.44 -6.84
N LEU A 29 -13.18 -0.12 -8.13
CA LEU A 29 -14.10 0.76 -8.83
C LEU A 29 -15.49 0.13 -9.06
N THR A 30 -15.59 -1.20 -9.07
CA THR A 30 -16.89 -1.91 -9.22
C THR A 30 -17.66 -2.01 -7.91
N ILE A 31 -17.01 -1.64 -6.79
CA ILE A 31 -17.52 -1.64 -5.42
C ILE A 31 -17.73 -0.16 -4.99
N PRO A 32 -18.56 0.17 -3.99
CA PRO A 32 -18.82 1.57 -3.56
C PRO A 32 -17.64 2.35 -2.94
N TYR A 33 -16.39 2.09 -3.34
CA TYR A 33 -15.25 2.90 -2.91
C TYR A 33 -15.27 4.26 -3.61
N SER A 34 -15.14 5.34 -2.82
CA SER A 34 -15.01 6.68 -3.38
C SER A 34 -13.64 6.87 -4.05
N LEU A 35 -13.57 7.71 -5.08
CA LEU A 35 -12.29 8.09 -5.71
C LEU A 35 -11.29 8.69 -4.71
N ASN A 36 -11.78 9.39 -3.68
CA ASN A 36 -10.91 9.92 -2.61
C ASN A 36 -10.29 8.79 -1.78
N THR A 37 -11.06 7.75 -1.46
CA THR A 37 -10.56 6.57 -0.74
C THR A 37 -9.48 5.87 -1.54
N LEU A 38 -9.74 5.63 -2.84
CA LEU A 38 -8.77 4.98 -3.72
C LEU A 38 -7.51 5.83 -3.91
N TYR A 39 -7.65 7.14 -4.04
CA TYR A 39 -6.51 8.05 -4.12
C TYR A 39 -5.65 8.02 -2.86
N GLU A 40 -6.26 8.06 -1.67
CA GLU A 40 -5.50 7.95 -0.43
C GLU A 40 -4.84 6.57 -0.31
N TYR A 41 -5.49 5.49 -0.74
CA TYR A 41 -4.90 4.15 -0.75
C TYR A 41 -3.68 4.07 -1.69
N LEU A 42 -3.78 4.62 -2.90
CA LEU A 42 -2.66 4.70 -3.84
C LEU A 42 -1.46 5.43 -3.23
N LYS A 43 -1.68 6.53 -2.49
CA LYS A 43 -0.59 7.22 -1.77
C LYS A 43 0.02 6.37 -0.66
N GLU A 44 -0.78 5.58 0.04
CA GLU A 44 -0.24 4.67 1.06
C GLU A 44 0.55 3.52 0.42
N TYR A 45 0.12 3.01 -0.74
CA TYR A 45 0.86 2.03 -1.54
C TYR A 45 2.18 2.60 -2.05
N GLU A 46 2.18 3.79 -2.64
CA GLU A 46 3.39 4.47 -3.12
C GLU A 46 4.44 4.55 -2.00
N ARG A 47 4.02 4.97 -0.80
CA ARG A 47 4.92 5.05 0.36
C ARG A 47 5.45 3.68 0.77
N PHE A 48 4.60 2.65 0.77
CA PHE A 48 4.98 1.30 1.16
C PHE A 48 5.96 0.68 0.15
N PHE A 49 5.64 0.72 -1.14
CA PHE A 49 6.52 0.17 -2.18
C PHE A 49 7.83 0.95 -2.28
N SER A 50 7.82 2.28 -2.12
CA SER A 50 9.06 3.05 -2.04
C SER A 50 9.93 2.59 -0.87
N TRP A 51 9.31 2.36 0.30
CA TRP A 51 10.05 1.82 1.46
C TRP A 51 10.60 0.42 1.20
N LEU A 52 9.87 -0.47 0.52
CA LEU A 52 10.37 -1.81 0.18
C LEU A 52 11.64 -1.75 -0.65
N VAL A 53 11.67 -0.85 -1.64
CA VAL A 53 12.85 -0.60 -2.49
C VAL A 53 13.97 0.04 -1.69
N ASP A 54 13.71 1.17 -1.01
CA ASP A 54 14.71 1.94 -0.28
C ASP A 54 15.37 1.16 0.86
N SER A 55 14.65 0.21 1.48
CA SER A 55 15.15 -0.63 2.57
C SER A 55 15.84 -1.92 2.10
N GLY A 56 15.85 -2.20 0.79
CA GLY A 56 16.42 -3.42 0.22
C GLY A 56 15.60 -4.69 0.47
N VAL A 57 14.33 -4.55 0.88
CA VAL A 57 13.40 -5.70 1.01
C VAL A 57 12.96 -6.19 -0.37
N ALA A 58 12.82 -5.28 -1.33
CA ALA A 58 12.66 -5.59 -2.74
C ALA A 58 13.96 -5.23 -3.48
N ASP A 59 14.57 -6.21 -4.15
CA ASP A 59 15.79 -6.01 -4.95
C ASP A 59 15.44 -5.54 -6.37
N VAL A 60 14.90 -4.32 -6.47
CA VAL A 60 14.50 -3.67 -7.73
C VAL A 60 14.72 -2.16 -7.64
N ASP A 61 14.94 -1.50 -8.77
CA ASP A 61 15.16 -0.04 -8.81
C ASP A 61 13.86 0.79 -8.77
N LYS A 62 12.74 0.21 -9.24
CA LYS A 62 11.47 0.91 -9.41
C LYS A 62 10.34 0.20 -8.69
N ILE A 63 9.45 0.99 -8.11
CA ILE A 63 8.25 0.47 -7.44
C ILE A 63 7.31 -0.29 -8.37
N THR A 64 7.30 0.00 -9.67
CA THR A 64 6.52 -0.74 -10.69
C THR A 64 6.94 -2.21 -10.81
N ASP A 65 8.19 -2.51 -10.46
CA ASP A 65 8.83 -3.79 -10.73
C ASP A 65 8.79 -4.71 -9.50
N VAL A 66 8.22 -4.25 -8.37
CA VAL A 66 8.07 -5.05 -7.15
C VAL A 66 7.08 -6.19 -7.41
N SER A 67 7.60 -7.43 -7.45
CA SER A 67 6.82 -8.62 -7.77
C SER A 67 5.92 -9.10 -6.63
N LEU A 68 4.92 -9.92 -6.97
CA LEU A 68 4.05 -10.59 -5.98
C LEU A 68 4.83 -11.46 -4.99
N SER A 69 5.96 -12.04 -5.42
CA SER A 69 6.81 -12.89 -4.57
C SER A 69 7.38 -12.11 -3.38
N VAL A 70 7.71 -10.82 -3.55
CA VAL A 70 8.12 -9.95 -2.43
C VAL A 70 6.99 -9.87 -1.39
N LEU A 71 5.77 -9.62 -1.84
CA LEU A 71 4.60 -9.49 -0.95
C LEU A 71 4.24 -10.80 -0.25
N GLU A 72 4.33 -11.92 -0.97
CA GLU A 72 4.10 -13.25 -0.46
C GLU A 72 5.09 -13.61 0.66
N ASN A 73 6.37 -13.24 0.50
CA ASN A 73 7.45 -13.62 1.41
C ASN A 73 7.73 -12.59 2.52
N LEU A 74 7.15 -11.39 2.46
CA LEU A 74 7.28 -10.34 3.48
C LEU A 74 7.06 -10.88 4.88
N THR A 75 8.04 -10.72 5.78
CA THR A 75 7.93 -11.22 7.14
C THR A 75 7.14 -10.27 8.03
N LYS A 76 6.68 -10.77 9.18
CA LYS A 76 6.07 -9.91 10.19
C LYS A 76 7.06 -8.82 10.65
N ARG A 77 8.35 -9.17 10.76
CA ARG A 77 9.42 -8.25 11.14
C ARG A 77 9.55 -7.11 10.13
N ASP A 78 9.48 -7.39 8.83
CA ASP A 78 9.55 -6.36 7.80
C ASP A 78 8.38 -5.38 7.92
N LEU A 79 7.16 -5.87 8.16
CA LEU A 79 6.01 -4.99 8.41
C LEU A 79 6.17 -4.17 9.70
N GLU A 80 6.73 -4.74 10.76
CA GLU A 80 7.02 -4.00 12.00
C GLU A 80 8.09 -2.92 11.75
N SER A 81 9.11 -3.20 10.95
CA SER A 81 10.10 -2.22 10.49
C SER A 81 9.47 -1.10 9.66
N PHE A 82 8.53 -1.41 8.77
CA PHE A 82 7.78 -0.39 8.03
C PHE A 82 6.94 0.49 8.97
N ILE A 83 6.24 -0.10 9.94
CA ILE A 83 5.44 0.66 10.92
C ILE A 83 6.35 1.56 11.77
N LEU A 84 7.53 1.08 12.14
CA LEU A 84 8.53 1.88 12.86
C LEU A 84 9.01 3.05 11.99
N TYR A 85 9.34 2.79 10.71
CA TYR A 85 9.69 3.83 9.75
C TYR A 85 8.60 4.92 9.66
N LEU A 86 7.32 4.54 9.59
CA LEU A 86 6.23 5.52 9.58
C LEU A 86 6.17 6.40 10.83
N ARG A 87 6.58 5.87 12.00
CA ARG A 87 6.59 6.59 13.29
C ARG A 87 7.82 7.48 13.45
N GLU A 88 8.94 7.11 12.86
CA GLU A 88 10.23 7.79 13.07
C GLU A 88 10.61 8.74 11.94
N ARG A 89 9.97 8.64 10.76
CA ARG A 89 10.30 9.47 9.59
C ARG A 89 10.27 10.97 9.92
N PRO A 90 11.39 11.71 9.74
CA PRO A 90 11.38 13.16 9.89
C PRO A 90 10.39 13.80 8.91
N ARG A 91 9.57 14.73 9.38
CA ARG A 91 8.69 15.49 8.47
C ARG A 91 9.52 16.50 7.69
N LEU A 92 9.91 16.13 6.47
CA LEU A 92 10.45 17.08 5.51
C LEU A 92 9.38 18.15 5.25
N ASN A 93 9.75 19.43 5.42
CA ASN A 93 8.94 20.63 5.15
C ASN A 93 8.07 21.19 6.29
N THR A 94 8.40 20.94 7.56
CA THR A 94 7.81 21.70 8.67
C THR A 94 8.89 22.16 9.65
N HIS A 95 8.85 23.41 10.13
CA HIS A 95 9.62 23.89 11.30
C HIS A 95 9.21 23.19 12.62
N SER A 96 8.65 21.98 12.54
CA SER A 96 8.08 21.24 13.65
C SER A 96 8.99 20.07 14.01
N THR A 97 9.25 19.91 15.30
CA THR A 97 10.00 18.80 15.90
C THR A 97 9.24 17.47 15.92
N ARG A 98 8.05 17.38 15.29
CA ARG A 98 7.29 16.12 15.17
C ARG A 98 7.91 15.18 14.14
N TYR A 99 8.37 14.04 14.64
CA TYR A 99 8.72 12.86 13.87
C TYR A 99 7.46 12.04 13.53
N GLY A 100 7.49 11.37 12.38
CA GLY A 100 6.48 10.43 11.94
C GLY A 100 5.24 11.02 11.26
N VAL A 101 4.50 10.14 10.58
CA VAL A 101 3.15 10.43 10.11
C VAL A 101 2.16 10.34 11.28
N SER A 102 0.94 10.90 11.12
CA SER A 102 -0.05 10.85 12.20
C SER A 102 -0.56 9.42 12.42
N GLN A 103 -1.06 9.12 13.63
CA GLN A 103 -1.70 7.81 13.91
C GLN A 103 -2.85 7.51 12.93
N THR A 104 -3.60 8.54 12.51
CA THR A 104 -4.64 8.41 11.47
C THR A 104 -4.05 7.94 10.14
N THR A 105 -2.90 8.48 9.71
CA THR A 105 -2.22 8.03 8.50
C THR A 105 -1.67 6.61 8.65
N ILE A 106 -1.12 6.25 9.82
CA ILE A 106 -0.68 4.87 10.10
C ILE A 106 -1.87 3.91 9.96
N ASN A 107 -3.00 4.20 10.62
CA ASN A 107 -4.19 3.36 10.56
C ASN A 107 -4.70 3.23 9.12
N ARG A 108 -4.75 4.33 8.37
CA ARG A 108 -5.15 4.30 6.96
C ARG A 108 -4.19 3.48 6.10
N THR A 109 -2.89 3.55 6.36
CA THR A 109 -1.88 2.71 5.70
C THR A 109 -2.15 1.23 5.96
N LEU A 110 -2.37 0.86 7.23
CA LEU A 110 -2.66 -0.53 7.61
C LEU A 110 -3.98 -1.04 7.02
N SER A 111 -5.01 -0.18 6.96
CA SER A 111 -6.27 -0.49 6.28
C SER A 111 -6.09 -0.69 4.77
N ALA A 112 -5.33 0.19 4.11
CA ALA A 112 -5.04 0.08 2.68
C ALA A 112 -4.27 -1.21 2.37
N LEU A 113 -3.23 -1.53 3.15
CA LEU A 113 -2.45 -2.76 3.00
C LEU A 113 -3.28 -4.00 3.29
N SER A 114 -4.10 -4.00 4.35
CA SER A 114 -5.00 -5.12 4.65
C SER A 114 -5.98 -5.38 3.51
N SER A 115 -6.50 -4.31 2.91
CA SER A 115 -7.43 -4.41 1.78
C SER A 115 -6.76 -4.96 0.52
N LEU A 116 -5.54 -4.51 0.22
CA LEU A 116 -4.75 -5.05 -0.89
C LEU A 116 -4.41 -6.52 -0.67
N TYR A 117 -3.87 -6.87 0.49
CA TYR A 117 -3.53 -8.26 0.81
C TYR A 117 -4.76 -9.17 0.76
N LYS A 118 -5.91 -8.73 1.28
CA LYS A 118 -7.14 -9.50 1.17
C LYS A 118 -7.49 -9.76 -0.29
N TYR A 119 -7.43 -8.75 -1.15
CA TYR A 119 -7.68 -8.93 -2.57
C TYR A 119 -6.72 -9.96 -3.19
N LEU A 120 -5.42 -9.80 -2.97
CA LEU A 120 -4.39 -10.68 -3.53
C LEU A 120 -4.48 -12.13 -3.04
N THR A 121 -4.99 -12.35 -1.81
CA THR A 121 -5.04 -13.68 -1.20
C THR A 121 -6.41 -14.36 -1.19
N GLU A 122 -7.49 -13.64 -1.50
CA GLU A 122 -8.87 -14.15 -1.33
C GLU A 122 -9.86 -13.72 -2.42
N GLU A 123 -9.67 -12.59 -3.11
CA GLU A 123 -10.71 -12.03 -3.99
C GLU A 123 -10.34 -12.05 -5.48
N VAL A 124 -9.05 -12.06 -5.80
CA VAL A 124 -8.56 -12.21 -7.17
C VAL A 124 -8.50 -13.68 -7.56
N GLU A 125 -8.83 -13.97 -8.80
CA GLU A 125 -8.68 -15.29 -9.42
C GLU A 125 -7.73 -15.13 -10.62
N ASN A 126 -6.67 -15.92 -10.65
CA ASN A 126 -5.79 -16.04 -11.81
C ASN A 126 -6.43 -16.94 -12.89
N GLU A 127 -5.70 -17.25 -13.96
CA GLU A 127 -6.20 -18.10 -15.05
C GLU A 127 -6.62 -19.51 -14.60
N ASP A 128 -6.08 -19.99 -13.49
CA ASP A 128 -6.39 -21.29 -12.89
C ASP A 128 -7.50 -21.21 -11.82
N GLY A 129 -8.06 -20.02 -11.56
CA GLY A 129 -9.05 -19.80 -10.50
C GLY A 129 -8.49 -19.68 -9.09
N GLU A 130 -7.17 -19.56 -8.94
CA GLU A 130 -6.47 -19.46 -7.65
C GLU A 130 -6.11 -18.00 -7.31
N PRO A 131 -5.99 -17.63 -6.03
CA PRO A 131 -5.47 -16.33 -5.65
C PRO A 131 -3.99 -16.19 -6.02
N TYR A 132 -3.48 -14.95 -6.07
CA TYR A 132 -2.08 -14.72 -6.41
C TYR A 132 -1.09 -15.35 -5.42
N PHE A 133 -1.44 -15.41 -4.14
CA PHE A 133 -0.71 -16.16 -3.12
C PHE A 133 -1.58 -16.35 -1.86
N TYR A 134 -1.29 -17.36 -1.04
CA TYR A 134 -2.12 -17.67 0.13
C TYR A 134 -1.66 -16.98 1.42
N ARG A 135 -0.37 -16.66 1.52
CA ARG A 135 0.23 -16.15 2.77
C ARG A 135 -0.11 -14.67 2.97
N ASN A 136 -1.02 -14.40 3.90
CA ASN A 136 -1.37 -13.03 4.27
C ASN A 136 -0.66 -12.58 5.57
N VAL A 137 0.43 -11.81 5.44
CA VAL A 137 1.19 -11.31 6.60
C VAL A 137 0.43 -10.22 7.39
N MET A 138 -0.50 -9.50 6.76
CA MET A 138 -1.30 -8.47 7.43
C MET A 138 -2.17 -9.05 8.56
N LYS A 139 -2.60 -10.32 8.45
CA LYS A 139 -3.31 -11.04 9.52
C LYS A 139 -2.47 -11.26 10.79
N LYS A 140 -1.14 -11.10 10.72
CA LYS A 140 -0.19 -11.35 11.83
C LYS A 140 0.22 -10.07 12.58
N VAL A 141 -0.16 -8.91 12.07
CA VAL A 141 0.16 -7.61 12.67
C VAL A 141 -1.04 -7.13 13.48
N GLN A 142 -0.81 -6.81 14.76
CA GLN A 142 -1.85 -6.24 15.60
C GLN A 142 -2.05 -4.77 15.22
N THR A 143 -3.16 -4.46 14.56
CA THR A 143 -3.65 -3.09 14.48
C THR A 143 -4.42 -2.79 15.75
N LYS A 144 -4.12 -1.71 16.49
CA LYS A 144 -5.07 -1.21 17.49
C LYS A 144 -6.37 -0.90 16.75
N LYS A 145 -7.42 -1.70 16.98
CA LYS A 145 -8.77 -1.32 16.58
C LYS A 145 -9.11 -0.09 17.43
N ASN A 146 -9.30 1.04 16.76
CA ASN A 146 -9.91 2.22 17.37
C ASN A 146 -11.41 1.99 17.52
#